data_AF-A0A7W7R7W0-F1
#
_entry.id   AF-A0A7W7R7W0-F1
#
_cell.length_a   1.000
_cell.length_b   1.000
_cell.length_c   1.000
_cell.angle_alpha   90.00
_cell.angle_beta   90.00
_cell.angle_gamma   90.00
#
_symmetry.space_group_name_H-M   'P 1'
#
loop_
_entity.id
_entity.type
_entity.pdbx_description
1 polymer ?
#
loop_
_entity_poly.entity_id
_entity_poly.type
_entity_poly.pdbx_seq_one_letter_code
_entity_poly.pdbx_strand_id
1 'polypeptide(L)'
;MPRAVLPTTQAAVAAATAVAERHGRQVTATHDIGDDQTFAGLHRPGAAPGPQSGTDWTHQDLTGVPHEALLEFGGVPTVSARLFDHDEVKVTVDGVAFEDVPRDSLPAFLDAVWSGLAHTRIHRFPPGLTLKVAVPGESTYSELVLRATPWINRIAR
;
A
#
# COMPACT_ATOMS: atom_id res chain seq x y z
N MET A 1 2.74 -19.95 7.48
CA MET A 1 3.51 -20.16 6.25
C MET A 1 4.82 -19.39 6.41
N PRO A 2 5.98 -19.94 6.01
CA PRO A 2 7.20 -19.15 6.01
C PRO A 2 7.05 -17.95 5.07
N ARG A 3 7.50 -16.77 5.50
CA ARG A 3 7.49 -15.53 4.71
C ARG A 3 8.28 -15.76 3.42
N ALA A 4 7.67 -15.44 2.28
CA ALA A 4 8.34 -15.53 0.99
C ALA A 4 9.35 -14.36 0.90
N VAL A 5 10.63 -14.67 0.63
CA VAL A 5 11.63 -13.64 0.39
C VAL A 5 11.46 -13.15 -1.05
N LEU A 6 11.16 -11.87 -1.22
CA LEU A 6 10.96 -11.21 -2.50
C LEU A 6 12.12 -10.22 -2.68
N PRO A 7 13.24 -10.64 -3.29
CA PRO A 7 14.46 -9.83 -3.35
C PRO A 7 14.40 -8.70 -4.39
N THR A 8 13.38 -8.68 -5.25
CA THR A 8 13.22 -7.68 -6.31
C THR A 8 11.77 -7.22 -6.41
N THR A 9 11.56 -6.01 -6.91
CA THR A 9 10.24 -5.47 -7.23
C THR A 9 9.50 -6.35 -8.24
N GLN A 10 10.18 -6.88 -9.26
CA GLN A 10 9.59 -7.82 -10.21
C GLN A 10 9.07 -9.10 -9.53
N ALA A 11 9.82 -9.65 -8.56
CA ALA A 11 9.38 -10.83 -7.82
C ALA A 11 8.13 -10.52 -6.97
N ALA A 12 8.09 -9.34 -6.35
CA ALA A 12 6.94 -8.88 -5.57
C ALA A 12 5.70 -8.65 -6.44
N VAL A 13 5.86 -8.02 -7.61
CA VAL A 13 4.79 -7.85 -8.60
C VAL A 13 4.25 -9.21 -9.06
N ALA A 14 5.13 -10.13 -9.46
CA ALA A 14 4.72 -11.46 -9.91
C ALA A 14 3.95 -12.23 -8.80
N ALA A 15 4.42 -12.17 -7.56
CA ALA A 15 3.77 -12.82 -6.43
C ALA A 15 2.39 -12.19 -6.12
N ALA A 16 2.28 -10.86 -6.13
CA ALA A 16 1.02 -10.16 -5.91
C ALA A 16 -0.01 -10.47 -7.01
N THR A 17 0.41 -10.48 -8.28
CA THR A 17 -0.44 -10.86 -9.42
C THR A 17 -0.93 -12.31 -9.29
N ALA A 18 -0.06 -13.25 -8.92
CA ALA A 18 -0.46 -14.64 -8.72
C ALA A 18 -1.48 -14.83 -7.58
N VAL A 19 -1.41 -14.02 -6.52
CA VAL A 19 -2.43 -14.00 -5.46
C VAL A 19 -3.74 -13.44 -5.99
N ALA A 20 -3.70 -12.34 -6.74
CA ALA A 20 -4.89 -11.74 -7.32
C ALA A 20 -5.63 -12.69 -8.27
N GLU A 21 -4.90 -13.39 -9.15
CA GLU A 21 -5.48 -14.41 -10.04
C GLU A 21 -6.19 -15.52 -9.27
N ARG A 22 -5.57 -16.02 -8.18
CA ARG A 22 -6.17 -17.05 -7.31
C ARG A 22 -7.50 -16.62 -6.70
N HIS A 23 -7.63 -15.33 -6.40
CA HIS A 23 -8.84 -14.71 -5.87
C HIS A 23 -9.79 -14.17 -6.95
N GLY A 24 -9.50 -14.43 -8.23
CA GLY A 24 -10.31 -13.97 -9.36
C GLY A 24 -10.34 -12.44 -9.50
N ARG A 25 -9.29 -11.74 -9.08
CA ARG A 25 -9.18 -10.28 -9.12
C ARG A 25 -8.51 -9.84 -10.41
N GLN A 26 -9.06 -8.82 -11.05
CA GLN A 26 -8.42 -8.15 -12.16
C GLN A 26 -7.25 -7.31 -11.64
N VAL A 27 -6.11 -7.37 -12.34
CA VAL A 27 -4.90 -6.63 -11.99
C VAL A 27 -4.52 -5.73 -13.16
N THR A 28 -4.28 -4.46 -12.86
CA THR A 28 -3.57 -3.55 -13.75
C THR A 28 -2.23 -3.26 -13.11
N ALA A 29 -1.15 -3.61 -13.79
CA ALA A 29 0.21 -3.32 -13.34
C ALA A 29 0.80 -2.21 -14.23
N THR A 30 1.17 -1.10 -13.61
CA THR A 30 1.91 -0.01 -14.23
C THR A 30 3.27 0.05 -13.55
N HIS A 31 4.34 -0.04 -14.30
CA HIS A 31 5.67 -0.08 -13.72
C HIS A 31 6.69 0.58 -14.64
N ASP A 32 7.66 1.25 -14.04
CA ASP A 32 8.82 1.81 -14.73
C ASP A 32 10.04 0.87 -14.59
N ILE A 33 9.78 -0.43 -14.43
CA ILE A 33 10.80 -1.48 -14.26
C ILE A 33 11.71 -1.50 -15.51
N GLY A 34 12.96 -1.09 -15.31
CA GLY A 34 13.98 -1.10 -16.36
C GLY A 34 14.26 0.25 -17.02
N ASP A 35 13.63 1.34 -16.59
CA ASP A 35 14.16 2.68 -16.87
C ASP A 35 15.25 2.99 -15.84
N ASP A 36 16.40 2.33 -16.03
CA ASP A 36 17.68 2.61 -15.36
C ASP A 36 18.19 4.01 -15.79
N GLN A 37 17.36 5.04 -15.62
CA GLN A 37 17.84 6.39 -15.45
C GLN A 37 18.41 6.41 -14.04
N THR A 38 19.67 5.99 -13.90
CA THR A 38 20.57 6.52 -12.87
C THR A 38 20.23 8.01 -12.72
N PHE A 39 19.56 8.39 -11.64
CA PHE A 39 19.33 9.80 -11.29
C PHE A 39 20.67 10.38 -10.77
N ALA A 40 21.70 10.33 -11.61
CA ALA A 40 22.83 11.24 -11.58
C ALA A 40 22.36 12.58 -12.16
N GLY A 41 21.37 13.19 -11.50
CA GLY A 41 20.56 14.24 -12.13
C GLY A 41 19.91 15.25 -11.20
N LEU A 42 20.17 15.22 -9.88
CA LEU A 42 19.82 16.34 -8.99
C LEU A 42 20.90 16.61 -7.93
N HIS A 43 22.18 16.51 -8.31
CA HIS A 43 23.17 17.43 -7.72
C HIS A 43 23.09 18.75 -8.51
N ARG A 44 22.30 19.70 -8.01
CA ARG A 44 22.54 21.12 -8.28
C ARG A 44 23.24 21.72 -7.06
N PRO A 45 24.58 21.81 -7.04
CA PRO A 45 25.26 22.72 -6.13
C PRO A 45 25.03 24.14 -6.65
N GLY A 46 24.20 24.91 -5.95
CA GLY A 46 24.05 26.34 -6.20
C GLY A 46 22.62 26.79 -6.41
N ALA A 47 21.91 27.04 -5.31
CA ALA A 47 20.93 28.11 -5.20
C ALA A 47 20.72 28.41 -3.71
N ALA A 48 21.24 29.56 -3.26
CA ALA A 48 21.05 30.12 -1.92
C ALA A 48 19.62 30.73 -1.78
N PRO A 49 19.17 31.05 -0.55
CA PRO A 49 17.78 30.88 -0.12
C PRO A 49 16.90 32.12 -0.33
N GLY A 50 15.61 31.91 -0.57
CA GLY A 50 14.56 32.94 -0.56
C GLY A 50 13.35 32.46 0.26
N PRO A 51 12.75 33.30 1.13
CA PRO A 51 11.72 32.87 2.07
C PRO A 51 10.30 33.12 1.53
N GLN A 52 9.49 32.07 1.46
CA GLN A 52 8.02 32.11 1.33
C GLN A 52 7.51 30.85 2.04
N SER A 53 7.25 30.91 3.34
CA SER A 53 6.03 31.41 3.98
C SER A 53 4.78 30.67 3.50
N GLY A 54 4.37 29.70 4.32
CA GLY A 54 2.98 29.22 4.43
C GLY A 54 2.52 28.19 3.40
N THR A 55 2.66 26.91 3.75
CA THR A 55 1.63 25.91 3.39
C THR A 55 1.60 24.79 4.41
N ASP A 56 0.40 24.56 4.94
CA ASP A 56 0.00 23.41 5.75
C ASP A 56 0.56 22.10 5.19
N TRP A 57 1.11 21.25 6.06
CA TRP A 57 1.37 19.85 5.75
C TRP A 57 0.05 19.07 5.84
N THR A 58 -0.86 19.33 4.90
CA THR A 58 -2.03 18.49 4.66
C THR A 58 -1.60 17.33 3.76
N HIS A 59 -1.73 16.10 4.28
CA HIS A 59 -1.65 14.81 3.58
C HIS A 59 -1.14 14.92 2.13
N GLN A 60 0.18 14.92 2.01
CA GLN A 60 0.91 15.24 0.81
C GLN A 60 0.51 14.31 -0.33
N ASP A 61 0.17 14.92 -1.46
CA ASP A 61 0.03 14.29 -2.76
C ASP A 61 1.24 13.40 -3.05
N LEU A 62 1.13 12.11 -2.75
CA LEU A 62 2.14 11.09 -3.06
C LEU A 62 2.27 10.79 -4.56
N THR A 63 1.58 11.57 -5.41
CA THR A 63 1.82 11.60 -6.86
C THR A 63 3.21 12.12 -7.20
N GLY A 64 3.95 12.71 -6.24
CA GLY A 64 5.34 13.14 -6.41
C GLY A 64 6.41 12.18 -5.91
N VAL A 65 6.06 11.07 -5.23
CA VAL A 65 7.08 10.11 -4.75
C VAL A 65 7.33 9.05 -5.83
N PRO A 66 8.58 8.90 -6.31
CA PRO A 66 8.91 7.92 -7.33
C PRO A 66 8.62 6.52 -6.79
N HIS A 67 7.80 5.75 -7.49
CA HIS A 67 7.51 4.34 -7.19
C HIS A 67 7.96 3.50 -8.39
N GLU A 68 8.52 2.32 -8.13
CA GLU A 68 9.00 1.44 -9.20
C GLU A 68 7.84 0.69 -9.87
N ALA A 69 6.80 0.37 -9.10
CA ALA A 69 5.61 -0.30 -9.59
C ALA A 69 4.35 0.11 -8.83
N LEU A 70 3.26 0.28 -9.58
CA LEU A 70 1.90 0.47 -9.10
C LEU A 70 1.05 -0.72 -9.58
N LEU A 71 0.44 -1.41 -8.63
CA LEU A 71 -0.52 -2.47 -8.86
C LEU A 71 -1.89 -2.00 -8.43
N GLU A 72 -2.87 -2.11 -9.31
CA GLU A 72 -4.26 -1.78 -9.04
C GLU A 72 -5.11 -3.04 -9.20
N PHE A 73 -5.84 -3.38 -8.15
CA PHE A 73 -6.67 -4.57 -8.08
C PHE A 73 -8.14 -4.17 -8.08
N GLY A 74 -8.85 -4.65 -9.09
CA GLY A 74 -10.27 -4.39 -9.26
C GLY A 74 -11.16 -5.19 -8.31
N GLY A 75 -12.43 -4.77 -8.23
CA GLY A 75 -13.46 -5.42 -7.43
C GLY A 75 -13.68 -4.74 -6.07
N VAL A 76 -14.34 -5.46 -5.16
CA VAL A 76 -14.61 -5.00 -3.80
C VAL A 76 -13.92 -5.95 -2.81
N PRO A 77 -13.07 -5.45 -1.90
CA PRO A 77 -12.57 -4.07 -1.83
C PRO A 77 -11.69 -3.70 -3.02
N THR A 78 -11.65 -2.42 -3.37
CA THR A 78 -10.62 -1.89 -4.30
C THR A 78 -9.29 -1.89 -3.55
N VAL A 79 -8.23 -2.43 -4.14
CA VAL A 79 -6.90 -2.44 -3.51
C VAL A 79 -5.88 -1.86 -4.48
N SER A 80 -4.94 -1.07 -3.99
CA SER A 80 -3.75 -0.70 -4.75
C SER A 80 -2.49 -0.92 -3.92
N ALA A 81 -1.39 -1.29 -4.57
CA ALA A 81 -0.09 -1.46 -3.95
C ALA A 81 0.96 -0.68 -4.74
N ARG A 82 1.71 0.19 -4.06
CA ARG A 82 2.85 0.93 -4.61
C ARG A 82 4.12 0.37 -4.00
N LEU A 83 5.05 -0.03 -4.86
CA LEU A 83 6.35 -0.57 -4.48
C LEU A 83 7.42 0.51 -4.71
N PHE A 84 8.26 0.72 -3.70
CA PHE A 84 9.37 1.67 -3.74
C PHE A 84 10.71 0.93 -3.78
N ASP A 85 11.78 1.66 -4.10
CA ASP A 85 13.16 1.18 -4.30
C ASP A 85 13.79 0.54 -3.04
N HIS A 86 13.46 1.05 -1.85
CA HIS A 86 14.03 0.60 -0.57
C HIS A 86 13.20 -0.48 0.16
N ASP A 87 12.58 -1.40 -0.57
CA ASP A 87 11.74 -2.49 -0.04
C ASP A 87 10.46 -2.03 0.70
N GLU A 88 10.13 -0.75 0.63
CA GLU A 88 8.91 -0.18 1.20
C GLU A 88 7.73 -0.45 0.27
N VAL A 89 6.58 -0.78 0.85
CA VAL A 89 5.34 -0.97 0.10
C VAL A 89 4.20 -0.26 0.78
N LYS A 90 3.55 0.63 0.03
CA LYS A 90 2.31 1.27 0.45
C LYS A 90 1.13 0.53 -0.14
N VAL A 91 0.30 -0.07 0.71
CA VAL A 91 -0.92 -0.76 0.30
C VAL A 91 -2.13 0.07 0.70
N THR A 92 -2.99 0.40 -0.26
CA THR A 92 -4.26 1.07 0.02
C THR A 92 -5.41 0.08 -0.16
N VAL A 93 -6.15 -0.18 0.92
CA VAL A 93 -7.34 -1.05 0.92
C VAL A 93 -8.56 -0.17 1.07
N ASP A 94 -9.32 -0.03 -0.01
CA ASP A 94 -10.59 0.70 -0.05
C ASP A 94 -10.51 2.13 0.53
N GLY A 95 -9.40 2.82 0.23
CA GLY A 95 -9.09 4.18 0.68
C GLY A 95 -8.32 4.26 2.01
N VAL A 96 -8.04 3.13 2.67
CA VAL A 96 -7.23 3.06 3.89
C VAL A 96 -5.79 2.70 3.52
N ALA A 97 -4.85 3.61 3.76
CA ALA A 97 -3.44 3.41 3.45
C ALA A 97 -2.70 2.73 4.61
N PHE A 98 -1.97 1.66 4.29
CA PHE A 98 -1.00 0.98 5.14
C PHE A 98 0.39 1.30 4.60
N GLU A 99 1.22 1.97 5.38
CA GLU A 99 2.56 2.42 4.95
C GLU A 99 3.66 1.46 5.42
N ASP A 100 3.41 0.69 6.48
CA ASP A 100 4.39 -0.19 7.12
C ASP A 100 4.27 -1.67 6.69
N VAL A 101 3.87 -1.95 5.44
CA VAL A 101 3.79 -3.34 4.94
C VAL A 101 5.12 -3.71 4.29
N PRO A 102 5.87 -4.70 4.82
CA PRO A 102 7.09 -5.18 4.17
C PRO A 102 6.78 -5.77 2.80
N ARG A 103 7.67 -5.57 1.82
CA ARG A 103 7.53 -6.14 0.47
C ARG A 103 7.26 -7.65 0.47
N ASP A 104 8.00 -8.39 1.28
CA ASP A 104 7.85 -9.84 1.43
C ASP A 104 6.48 -10.27 1.98
N SER A 105 5.83 -9.41 2.76
CA SER A 105 4.53 -9.64 3.37
C SER A 105 3.37 -9.28 2.43
N LEU A 106 3.63 -8.54 1.34
CA LEU A 106 2.60 -8.07 0.42
C LEU A 106 1.68 -9.19 -0.10
N PRO A 107 2.20 -10.35 -0.60
CA PRO A 107 1.32 -11.40 -1.11
C PRO A 107 0.41 -11.99 -0.02
N ALA A 108 0.95 -12.19 1.19
CA ALA A 108 0.20 -12.72 2.32
C ALA A 108 -0.83 -11.71 2.85
N PHE A 109 -0.50 -10.42 2.81
CA PHE A 109 -1.42 -9.33 3.13
C PHE A 109 -2.61 -9.29 2.17
N LEU A 110 -2.36 -9.34 0.86
CA LEU A 110 -3.42 -9.36 -0.16
C LEU A 110 -4.30 -10.60 -0.02
N ASP A 111 -3.70 -11.76 0.23
CA ASP A 111 -4.42 -13.01 0.50
C ASP A 111 -5.34 -12.88 1.73
N ALA A 112 -4.85 -12.27 2.81
CA ALA A 112 -5.64 -12.04 4.03
C ALA A 112 -6.82 -11.08 3.79
N VAL A 113 -6.63 -10.03 2.99
CA VAL A 113 -7.70 -9.08 2.64
C VAL A 113 -8.81 -9.79 1.86
N TRP A 114 -8.47 -10.56 0.84
CA TRP A 114 -9.47 -11.22 -0.02
C TRP A 114 -10.07 -12.49 0.58
N SER A 115 -9.36 -13.16 1.50
CA SER A 115 -9.85 -14.33 2.23
C SER A 115 -10.77 -14.00 3.41
N GLY A 116 -11.07 -12.71 3.65
CA GLY A 116 -11.97 -12.28 4.72
C GLY A 116 -11.35 -12.22 6.12
N LEU A 117 -10.02 -12.14 6.21
CA LEU A 117 -9.31 -11.91 7.48
C LEU A 117 -9.23 -10.41 7.83
N ALA A 118 -9.63 -9.54 6.91
CA ALA A 118 -9.85 -8.12 7.17
C ALA A 118 -11.16 -7.90 7.95
N HIS A 119 -11.10 -7.12 9.02
CA HIS A 119 -12.28 -6.69 9.79
C HIS A 119 -12.08 -5.28 10.31
N THR A 120 -13.16 -4.55 10.49
CA THR A 120 -13.11 -3.21 11.09
C THR A 120 -13.59 -3.26 12.52
N ARG A 121 -12.89 -2.54 13.40
CA ARG A 121 -13.20 -2.44 14.83
C ARG A 121 -13.67 -1.03 15.13
N ILE A 122 -14.89 -0.92 15.66
CA ILE A 122 -15.45 0.35 16.10
C ILE A 122 -14.97 0.63 17.53
N HIS A 123 -14.32 1.77 17.73
CA HIS A 123 -14.03 2.34 19.04
C HIS A 123 -15.11 3.35 19.40
N ARG A 124 -15.75 3.16 20.56
CA ARG A 124 -16.83 4.05 21.05
C ARG A 124 -16.29 5.31 21.74
N PHE A 125 -15.09 5.26 22.31
CA PHE A 125 -14.49 6.39 23.02
C PHE A 125 -12.95 6.32 23.04
N PRO A 126 -12.24 7.30 22.44
CA PRO A 126 -12.76 8.27 21.49
C PRO A 126 -13.39 7.56 20.27
N PRO A 127 -14.37 8.19 19.59
CA PRO A 127 -15.01 7.59 18.43
C PRO A 127 -14.00 7.40 17.30
N GLY A 128 -13.88 6.17 16.81
CA GLY A 128 -12.95 5.84 15.74
C GLY A 128 -13.28 4.50 15.10
N LEU A 129 -12.79 4.29 13.89
CA LEU A 129 -12.93 3.04 13.17
C LEU A 129 -11.55 2.60 12.71
N THR A 130 -11.15 1.38 13.04
CA THR A 130 -9.83 0.85 12.69
C THR A 130 -10.00 -0.36 11.78
N LEU A 131 -9.39 -0.35 10.61
CA LEU A 131 -9.32 -1.53 9.74
C LEU A 131 -8.15 -2.39 10.23
N LYS A 132 -8.42 -3.67 10.48
CA LYS A 132 -7.43 -4.65 10.91
C LYS A 132 -7.32 -5.76 9.89
N VAL A 133 -6.09 -6.11 9.49
CA VAL A 133 -5.79 -7.21 8.57
C VAL A 133 -4.91 -8.21 9.30
N ALA A 134 -5.48 -9.37 9.62
CA ALA A 134 -4.76 -10.45 10.31
C ALA A 134 -4.05 -11.33 9.29
N VAL A 135 -2.73 -11.18 9.18
CA VAL A 135 -1.89 -11.98 8.27
C VAL A 135 -1.39 -13.23 9.00
N PRO A 136 -1.69 -14.46 8.54
CA PRO A 136 -1.29 -15.68 9.24
C PRO A 136 0.23 -15.83 9.36
N GLY A 137 0.74 -15.84 10.60
CA GLY A 137 2.17 -15.96 10.88
C GLY A 137 2.89 -14.63 11.06
N GLU A 138 2.17 -13.50 11.01
CA GLU A 138 2.72 -12.16 11.16
C GLU A 138 1.87 -11.32 12.13
N SER A 139 2.33 -10.10 12.41
CA SER A 139 1.59 -9.11 13.19
C SER A 139 0.33 -8.67 12.45
N THR A 140 -0.72 -8.34 13.21
CA THR A 140 -1.93 -7.74 12.62
C THR A 140 -1.63 -6.29 12.24
N TYR A 141 -1.83 -5.97 10.97
CA TYR A 141 -1.76 -4.59 10.48
C TYR A 141 -3.05 -3.87 10.86
N SER A 142 -2.93 -2.64 11.36
CA SER A 142 -4.10 -1.87 11.80
C SER A 142 -3.96 -0.40 11.46
N GLU A 143 -4.96 0.14 10.77
CA GLU A 143 -4.96 1.54 10.35
C GLU A 143 -6.28 2.24 10.62
N LEU A 144 -6.21 3.55 10.86
CA LEU A 144 -7.38 4.37 11.12
C LEU A 144 -8.17 4.58 9.82
N VAL A 145 -9.47 4.31 9.89
CA VAL A 145 -10.40 4.58 8.79
C VAL A 145 -10.93 6.00 8.93
N LEU A 146 -10.53 6.86 8.00
CA LEU A 146 -11.01 8.24 7.92
C LEU A 146 -12.38 8.36 7.21
N ARG A 147 -12.64 7.46 6.25
CA ARG A 147 -13.89 7.43 5.48
C ARG A 147 -14.41 6.01 5.36
N ALA A 148 -15.59 5.75 5.91
CA ALA A 148 -16.22 4.44 5.83
C ALA A 148 -16.91 4.24 4.48
N THR A 149 -16.40 3.31 3.69
CA THR A 149 -17.02 2.84 2.45
C THR A 149 -18.09 1.77 2.73
N PRO A 150 -18.92 1.39 1.73
CA PRO A 150 -19.86 0.29 1.88
C PRO A 150 -19.21 -1.05 2.27
N TRP A 151 -18.00 -1.35 1.79
CA TRP A 151 -17.30 -2.58 2.17
C TRP A 151 -16.78 -2.54 3.60
N ILE A 152 -16.19 -1.41 4.02
CA ILE A 152 -15.73 -1.21 5.40
C ILE A 152 -16.87 -1.42 6.41
N ASN A 153 -18.06 -0.89 6.13
CA ASN A 153 -19.23 -1.07 6.98
C ASN A 153 -19.72 -2.53 7.02
N ARG A 154 -19.55 -3.28 5.92
CA ARG A 154 -19.95 -4.69 5.84
C ARG A 154 -19.07 -5.60 6.70
N ILE A 155 -17.79 -5.27 6.84
CA ILE A 155 -16.82 -6.07 7.63
C ILE A 155 -16.66 -5.57 9.07
N ALA A 156 -17.54 -4.68 9.52
CA ALA A 156 -17.55 -4.17 10.89
C ALA A 156 -17.91 -5.26 11.90
N ARG A 157 -17.13 -5.30 12.98
CA ARG A 157 -17.31 -6.20 14.14
C ARG A 157 -17.43 -5.40 15.43
#